data_AF-A0AAC9FM96-F1
#
_entry.id   AF-A0AAC9FM96-F1
#
_cell.length_a   1.000
_cell.length_b   1.000
_cell.length_c   1.000
_cell.angle_alpha   90.00
_cell.angle_beta   90.00
_cell.angle_gamma   90.00
#
_symmetry.space_group_name_H-M   'P 1'
#
loop_
_entity.id
_entity.type
_entity.pdbx_description
1 polymer ?
#
loop_
_entity_poly.entity_id
_entity_poly.type
_entity_poly.pdbx_seq_one_letter_code
_entity_poly.pdbx_strand_id
1 'polypeptide(L)'
;MKMHNKALLAIACAAALSACDSEKAANSIAKRDPLIMQEAGLYQAQLLSGTSEKSPLRMLSGLDGVALIYPKSNIEQRWGVWVDNNDKGVITASQWVGKAAQQLPKDKDFYPVVLTRNSERFQESGGLPAGDNSINDHNLISFKDQSVRDSQDKEVKRWVFDFRRTGIEFGTTKSPLYPQWEGMVALNPIAGGTKSIEPALWVSKDDQGFSYAMTGNLETAIAADGKLSVRIEMPAAGCTLIGEGDKPTKGLNKLTFNLKSPDKGICVFDEAKVQNMLEMRWTMALAKAGTVTAYTTAFSVEGRDQLVIGFPEMDGFMLVAEKKK
;
A
#
# COMPACT_ATOMS: atom_id res chain seq x y z
N MET A 1 45.90 13.18 -17.83
CA MET A 1 44.54 13.41 -18.38
C MET A 1 43.63 12.34 -17.79
N LYS A 2 42.62 12.77 -17.01
CA LYS A 2 41.48 12.02 -16.41
C LYS A 2 41.77 10.77 -15.55
N MET A 3 41.93 10.98 -14.24
CA MET A 3 41.55 10.01 -13.21
C MET A 3 40.04 10.15 -12.94
N HIS A 4 39.28 9.07 -13.07
CA HIS A 4 37.89 9.00 -12.64
C HIS A 4 37.86 8.64 -11.16
N ASN A 5 37.53 9.61 -10.31
CA ASN A 5 37.29 9.38 -8.88
C ASN A 5 35.98 8.59 -8.72
N LYS A 6 36.12 7.31 -8.40
CA LYS A 6 35.10 6.48 -7.78
C LYS A 6 34.86 7.00 -6.36
N ALA A 7 33.90 7.90 -6.18
CA ALA A 7 33.36 8.18 -4.85
C ALA A 7 32.43 7.03 -4.46
N LEU A 8 33.02 5.96 -3.92
CA LEU A 8 32.30 4.90 -3.23
C LEU A 8 31.69 5.49 -1.96
N LEU A 9 30.37 5.36 -1.88
CA LEU A 9 29.51 5.73 -0.77
C LEU A 9 29.97 5.03 0.51
N ALA A 10 30.62 5.76 1.41
CA ALA A 10 30.90 5.34 2.78
C ALA A 10 30.53 6.50 3.71
N ILE A 11 29.29 6.49 4.22
CA ILE A 11 28.88 7.38 5.30
C ILE A 11 28.81 6.51 6.55
N ALA A 12 29.90 6.50 7.31
CA ALA A 12 29.94 6.02 8.68
C ALA A 12 30.48 7.15 9.57
N CYS A 13 29.73 7.41 10.66
CA CYS A 13 30.10 8.14 11.89
C CYS A 13 30.32 9.67 11.84
N ALA A 14 29.33 10.40 12.35
CA ALA A 14 29.53 11.39 13.41
C ALA A 14 28.29 11.41 14.31
N ALA A 15 28.46 10.95 15.55
CA ALA A 15 27.38 10.77 16.52
C ALA A 15 27.16 12.03 17.39
N ALA A 16 25.88 12.26 17.71
CA ALA A 16 25.34 12.93 18.90
C ALA A 16 25.18 14.48 18.96
N LEU A 17 25.62 15.26 17.96
CA LEU A 17 25.10 16.64 17.77
C LEU A 17 24.75 17.00 16.31
N SER A 18 24.99 16.08 15.38
CA SER A 18 24.95 16.28 13.92
C SER A 18 23.86 15.50 13.19
N ALA A 19 23.01 14.74 13.90
CA ALA A 19 22.02 13.87 13.28
C ALA A 19 20.99 14.65 12.42
N CYS A 20 20.53 15.80 12.93
CA CYS A 20 19.55 16.64 12.24
C CYS A 20 20.13 17.30 10.97
N ASP A 21 21.40 17.70 10.99
CA ASP A 21 22.09 18.23 9.81
C ASP A 21 22.45 17.14 8.81
N SER A 22 22.81 15.95 9.29
CA SER A 22 23.10 14.80 8.43
C SER A 22 21.85 14.30 7.70
N GLU A 23 20.69 14.28 8.35
CA GLU A 23 19.43 13.86 7.73
C GLU A 23 18.95 14.90 6.71
N LYS A 24 19.04 16.20 7.03
CA LYS A 24 18.77 17.28 6.07
C LYS A 24 19.67 17.19 4.84
N ALA A 25 20.97 16.96 5.05
CA ALA A 25 21.94 16.80 3.96
C ALA A 25 21.63 15.55 3.12
N ALA A 26 21.36 14.41 3.76
CA ALA A 26 21.01 13.16 3.08
C ALA A 26 19.71 13.31 2.28
N ASN A 27 18.70 13.98 2.83
CA ASN A 27 17.46 14.27 2.11
C ASN A 27 17.66 15.26 0.95
N SER A 28 18.57 16.24 1.08
CA SER A 28 18.95 17.12 -0.03
C SER A 28 19.60 16.34 -1.19
N ILE A 29 20.36 15.29 -0.88
CA ILE A 29 20.89 14.37 -1.89
C ILE A 29 19.76 13.52 -2.48
N ALA A 30 18.89 12.95 -1.64
CA ALA A 30 17.76 12.11 -2.07
C ALA A 30 16.75 12.84 -2.98
N LYS A 31 16.72 14.18 -2.92
CA LYS A 31 15.91 15.03 -3.82
C LYS A 31 16.40 15.05 -5.28
N ARG A 32 17.66 14.69 -5.52
CA ARG A 32 18.32 14.84 -6.83
C ARG A 32 18.03 13.72 -7.82
N ASP A 33 17.49 12.59 -7.35
CA ASP A 33 17.18 11.41 -8.16
C ASP A 33 15.77 10.90 -7.84
N PRO A 34 15.12 10.15 -8.76
CA PRO A 34 13.89 9.44 -8.45
C PRO A 34 14.03 8.54 -7.22
N LEU A 35 12.97 8.45 -6.42
CA LEU A 35 12.95 7.58 -5.24
C LEU A 35 13.30 6.13 -5.61
N ILE A 36 14.33 5.59 -4.96
CA ILE A 36 14.70 4.20 -5.12
C ILE A 36 13.77 3.35 -4.26
N MET A 37 13.10 2.38 -4.88
CA MET A 37 12.22 1.43 -4.21
C MET A 37 12.52 0.01 -4.67
N GLN A 38 12.01 -0.93 -3.90
CA GLN A 38 11.92 -2.33 -4.29
C GLN A 38 11.18 -2.51 -5.64
N GLU A 39 11.43 -3.61 -6.33
CA GLU A 39 10.80 -3.93 -7.60
C GLU A 39 9.27 -3.99 -7.51
N ALA A 40 8.60 -3.73 -8.63
CA ALA A 40 7.15 -3.78 -8.69
C ALA A 40 6.63 -5.18 -8.34
N GLY A 41 5.66 -5.26 -7.44
CA GLY A 41 5.21 -6.53 -6.89
C GLY A 41 4.31 -6.39 -5.67
N LEU A 42 3.90 -7.55 -5.18
CA LEU A 42 3.20 -7.74 -3.91
C LEU A 42 4.21 -8.17 -2.84
N TYR A 43 4.14 -7.54 -1.68
CA TYR A 43 4.99 -7.82 -0.53
C TYR A 43 4.15 -7.91 0.74
N GLN A 44 4.61 -8.69 1.70
CA GLN A 44 4.12 -8.60 3.07
C GLN A 44 4.79 -7.38 3.73
N ALA A 45 3.98 -6.50 4.30
CA ALA A 45 4.44 -5.37 5.09
C ALA A 45 4.55 -5.80 6.55
N GLN A 46 5.66 -5.48 7.20
CA GLN A 46 5.86 -5.76 8.62
C GLN A 46 6.17 -4.48 9.36
N LEU A 47 5.34 -4.11 10.34
CA LEU A 47 5.62 -2.98 11.22
C LEU A 47 6.85 -3.29 12.09
N LEU A 48 7.73 -2.30 12.25
CA LEU A 48 8.95 -2.47 13.03
C LEU A 48 8.92 -1.61 14.30
N SER A 49 9.47 -2.16 15.38
CA SER A 49 9.96 -1.35 16.49
C SER A 49 11.39 -0.91 16.24
N GLY A 50 11.76 0.16 16.95
CA GLY A 50 13.07 0.76 16.84
C GLY A 50 13.24 1.66 15.62
N THR A 51 14.32 2.43 15.66
CA THR A 51 14.79 3.23 14.54
C THR A 51 16.28 2.96 14.41
N SER A 52 16.79 2.75 13.20
CA SER A 52 18.21 2.43 12.97
C SER A 52 19.21 3.40 13.63
N GLU A 53 18.74 4.58 14.02
CA GLU A 53 19.49 5.62 14.74
C GLU A 53 19.54 5.42 16.27
N LYS A 54 18.50 4.83 16.88
CA LYS A 54 18.34 4.73 18.34
C LYS A 54 18.34 3.29 18.86
N SER A 55 17.91 2.34 18.05
CA SER A 55 17.75 0.93 18.45
C SER A 55 17.69 -0.01 17.24
N PRO A 56 18.07 -1.28 17.39
CA PRO A 56 17.97 -2.25 16.30
C PRO A 56 16.52 -2.39 15.81
N LEU A 57 16.33 -2.40 14.49
CA LEU A 57 15.03 -2.64 13.87
C LEU A 57 14.57 -4.07 14.16
N ARG A 58 13.34 -4.24 14.65
CA ARG A 58 12.76 -5.55 14.96
C ARG A 58 11.32 -5.64 14.47
N MET A 59 10.98 -6.76 13.83
CA MET A 59 9.62 -7.05 13.38
C MET A 59 8.67 -7.22 14.57
N LEU A 60 7.54 -6.50 14.55
CA LEU A 60 6.48 -6.63 15.54
C LEU A 60 5.58 -7.82 15.19
N SER A 61 5.36 -8.73 16.13
CA SER A 61 4.49 -9.89 15.91
C SER A 61 3.01 -9.50 15.82
N GLY A 62 2.27 -10.11 14.90
CA GLY A 62 0.83 -9.89 14.75
C GLY A 62 0.44 -8.54 14.12
N LEU A 63 1.41 -7.77 13.63
CA LEU A 63 1.21 -6.49 12.95
C LEU A 63 1.73 -6.58 11.51
N ASP A 64 1.09 -7.50 10.78
CA ASP A 64 1.38 -7.81 9.39
C ASP A 64 0.39 -7.05 8.49
N GLY A 65 0.85 -6.70 7.30
CA GLY A 65 0.04 -6.05 6.30
C GLY A 65 0.44 -6.44 4.89
N VAL A 66 -0.11 -5.72 3.93
CA VAL A 66 0.17 -5.90 2.51
C VAL A 66 0.79 -4.63 1.96
N ALA A 67 1.79 -4.77 1.11
CA ALA A 67 2.35 -3.68 0.33
C ALA A 67 2.29 -4.00 -1.16
N LEU A 68 1.87 -3.02 -1.96
CA LEU A 68 1.92 -3.06 -3.41
C LEU A 68 2.86 -1.98 -3.89
N ILE A 69 3.89 -2.38 -4.63
CA ILE A 69 4.70 -1.45 -5.42
C ILE A 69 4.24 -1.59 -6.86
N TYR A 70 3.61 -0.55 -7.40
CA TYR A 70 3.10 -0.59 -8.75
C TYR A 70 4.24 -0.42 -9.78
N PRO A 71 4.05 -0.93 -11.02
CA PRO A 71 5.00 -0.71 -12.10
C PRO A 71 5.31 0.77 -12.31
N LYS A 72 6.58 1.07 -12.58
CA LYS A 72 7.04 2.42 -12.91
C LYS A 72 6.40 2.88 -14.21
N SER A 73 5.76 4.05 -14.19
CA SER A 73 5.43 4.76 -15.42
C SER A 73 6.57 5.72 -15.79
N ASN A 74 6.45 6.37 -16.96
CA ASN A 74 7.40 7.40 -17.36
C ASN A 74 7.36 8.65 -16.46
N ILE A 75 6.25 8.91 -15.76
CA ILE A 75 6.01 10.17 -15.04
C ILE A 75 6.18 9.95 -13.53
N GLU A 76 5.64 8.85 -13.01
CA GLU A 76 5.60 8.55 -11.60
C GLU A 76 5.61 7.05 -11.31
N GLN A 77 6.04 6.70 -10.10
CA GLN A 77 5.85 5.38 -9.50
C GLN A 77 5.00 5.55 -8.25
N ARG A 78 4.03 4.66 -8.08
CA ARG A 78 3.12 4.63 -6.94
C ARG A 78 3.32 3.38 -6.12
N TRP A 79 2.95 3.46 -4.85
CA TRP A 79 2.89 2.30 -3.97
C TRP A 79 1.83 2.51 -2.90
N GLY A 80 1.44 1.42 -2.25
CA GLY A 80 0.60 1.46 -1.07
C GLY A 80 1.06 0.43 -0.04
N VAL A 81 0.83 0.73 1.24
CA VAL A 81 0.99 -0.19 2.36
C VAL A 81 -0.29 -0.15 3.19
N TRP A 82 -0.89 -1.29 3.46
CA TRP A 82 -2.13 -1.44 4.23
C TRP A 82 -1.88 -2.37 5.41
N VAL A 83 -2.26 -1.93 6.60
CA VAL A 83 -2.13 -2.70 7.84
C VAL A 83 -3.43 -2.59 8.62
N ASP A 84 -4.02 -3.74 8.91
CA ASP A 84 -5.21 -3.84 9.75
C ASP A 84 -4.87 -4.69 10.96
N ASN A 85 -5.19 -4.17 12.15
CA ASN A 85 -5.02 -4.89 13.39
C ASN A 85 -6.32 -4.89 14.17
N ASN A 86 -6.76 -6.07 14.62
CA ASN A 86 -7.88 -6.23 15.53
C ASN A 86 -7.34 -6.69 16.89
N ASP A 87 -7.27 -5.76 17.84
CA ASP A 87 -6.89 -6.05 19.22
C ASP A 87 -8.15 -6.00 20.09
N LYS A 88 -8.65 -7.19 20.47
CA LYS A 88 -9.80 -7.36 21.38
C LYS A 88 -11.05 -6.58 20.95
N GLY A 89 -11.37 -6.59 19.65
CA GLY A 89 -12.56 -5.91 19.10
C GLY A 89 -12.36 -4.42 18.80
N VAL A 90 -11.14 -3.90 19.00
CA VAL A 90 -10.73 -2.57 18.52
C VAL A 90 -9.94 -2.76 17.24
N ILE A 91 -10.51 -2.31 16.13
CA ILE A 91 -9.87 -2.36 14.81
C ILE A 91 -9.10 -1.05 14.61
N THR A 92 -7.82 -1.15 14.26
CA THR A 92 -7.04 -0.03 13.72
C THR A 92 -6.57 -0.38 12.32
N ALA A 93 -7.06 0.39 11.35
CA ALA A 93 -6.74 0.25 9.93
C ALA A 93 -5.91 1.45 9.50
N SER A 94 -4.82 1.21 8.77
CA SER A 94 -3.99 2.27 8.20
C SER A 94 -3.59 1.95 6.77
N GLN A 95 -3.61 2.97 5.94
CA GLN A 95 -3.02 2.94 4.62
C GLN A 95 -1.98 4.06 4.47
N TRP A 96 -0.83 3.72 3.89
CA TRP A 96 0.16 4.66 3.40
C TRP A 96 0.20 4.58 1.89
N VAL A 97 -0.23 5.65 1.22
CA VAL A 97 -0.24 5.75 -0.23
C VAL A 97 0.84 6.73 -0.65
N GLY A 98 1.72 6.28 -1.55
CA GLY A 98 2.86 7.05 -1.97
C GLY A 98 2.94 7.26 -3.46
N LYS A 99 3.51 8.41 -3.84
CA LYS A 99 3.80 8.80 -5.21
C LYS A 99 5.18 9.42 -5.28
N ALA A 100 5.99 8.96 -6.21
CA ALA A 100 7.32 9.49 -6.48
C ALA A 100 7.48 9.80 -7.98
N ALA A 101 7.89 11.02 -8.31
CA ALA A 101 8.17 11.37 -9.69
C ALA A 101 9.35 10.56 -10.25
N GLN A 102 9.22 10.12 -11.51
CA GLN A 102 10.29 9.45 -12.27
C GLN A 102 11.02 10.40 -13.20
N GLN A 103 10.45 11.59 -13.44
CA GLN A 103 11.04 12.67 -14.22
C GLN A 103 11.00 13.96 -13.40
N LEU A 104 11.97 14.83 -13.64
CA LEU A 104 12.01 16.15 -13.02
C LEU A 104 10.85 17.00 -13.57
N PRO A 105 9.90 17.45 -12.73
CA PRO A 105 8.85 18.36 -13.19
C PRO A 105 9.44 19.68 -13.68
N LYS A 106 8.84 20.29 -14.70
CA LYS A 106 9.35 21.54 -15.30
C LYS A 106 9.43 22.71 -14.32
N ASP A 107 8.60 22.69 -13.28
CA ASP A 107 8.44 23.70 -12.26
C ASP A 107 9.21 23.39 -10.96
N LYS A 108 10.02 22.32 -10.94
CA LYS A 108 10.76 21.88 -9.75
C LYS A 108 12.22 21.59 -10.05
N ASP A 109 13.06 21.82 -9.05
CA ASP A 109 14.49 21.51 -9.04
C ASP A 109 14.81 20.17 -8.36
N PHE A 110 13.78 19.42 -7.94
CA PHE A 110 13.90 18.09 -7.34
C PHE A 110 12.81 17.12 -7.80
N TYR A 111 13.03 15.82 -7.61
CA TYR A 111 12.06 14.76 -7.87
C TYR A 111 11.10 14.64 -6.69
N PRO A 112 9.84 15.12 -6.78
CA PRO A 112 8.95 15.13 -5.63
C PRO A 112 8.54 13.72 -5.21
N VAL A 113 8.49 13.52 -3.89
CA VAL A 113 7.88 12.38 -3.22
C VAL A 113 6.73 12.91 -2.38
N VAL A 114 5.60 12.21 -2.38
CA VAL A 114 4.48 12.48 -1.49
C VAL A 114 4.06 11.17 -0.87
N LEU A 115 3.91 11.17 0.44
CA LEU A 115 3.42 10.06 1.24
C LEU A 115 2.22 10.52 2.05
N THR A 116 1.10 9.83 1.90
CA THR A 116 -0.14 10.12 2.62
C THR A 116 -0.49 8.94 3.51
N ARG A 117 -0.60 9.17 4.82
CA ARG A 117 -1.17 8.21 5.78
C ARG A 117 -2.62 8.57 6.03
N ASN A 118 -3.50 7.57 5.93
CA ASN A 118 -4.85 7.64 6.47
C ASN A 118 -4.99 6.49 7.47
N SER A 119 -5.42 6.79 8.68
CA SER A 119 -5.66 5.78 9.70
C SER A 119 -7.02 5.99 10.34
N GLU A 120 -7.68 4.90 10.67
CA GLU A 120 -8.90 4.92 11.46
C GLU A 120 -8.84 3.88 12.59
N ARG A 121 -9.56 4.17 13.66
CA ARG A 121 -9.77 3.24 14.76
C ARG A 121 -11.24 3.24 15.16
N PHE A 122 -11.83 2.06 15.25
CA PHE A 122 -13.22 1.87 15.63
C PHE A 122 -13.40 0.58 16.44
N GLN A 123 -14.50 0.48 17.17
CA GLN A 123 -14.89 -0.73 17.88
C GLN A 123 -15.91 -1.51 17.05
N GLU A 124 -15.78 -2.83 17.00
CA GLU A 124 -16.77 -3.70 16.34
C GLU A 124 -18.18 -3.54 16.94
N SER A 125 -18.26 -3.30 18.25
CA SER A 125 -19.52 -3.08 18.97
C SER A 125 -20.17 -1.71 18.71
N GLY A 126 -19.57 -0.88 17.85
CA GLY A 126 -19.95 0.51 17.65
C GLY A 126 -19.24 1.46 18.61
N GLY A 127 -18.98 2.67 18.14
CA GLY A 127 -18.28 3.74 18.86
C GLY A 127 -17.91 4.87 17.90
N LEU A 128 -17.56 6.05 18.42
CA LEU A 128 -17.09 7.14 17.56
C LEU A 128 -15.74 6.74 16.94
N PRO A 129 -15.63 6.62 15.60
CA PRO A 129 -14.38 6.30 14.97
C PRO A 129 -13.38 7.45 15.17
N ALA A 130 -12.14 7.13 15.54
CA ALA A 130 -11.05 8.08 15.48
C ALA A 130 -10.44 7.99 14.08
N GLY A 131 -10.53 9.06 13.29
CA GLY A 131 -9.86 9.19 12.00
C GLY A 131 -8.68 10.16 12.08
N ASP A 132 -7.60 9.85 11.38
CA ASP A 132 -6.47 10.77 11.24
C ASP A 132 -5.85 10.67 9.84
N ASN A 133 -5.39 11.80 9.32
CA ASN A 133 -4.77 11.92 8.02
C ASN A 133 -3.54 12.81 8.09
N SER A 134 -2.45 12.38 7.47
CA SER A 134 -1.21 13.13 7.42
C SER A 134 -0.55 12.99 6.05
N ILE A 135 -0.02 14.09 5.54
CA ILE A 135 0.70 14.15 4.27
C ILE A 135 2.11 14.66 4.55
N ASN A 136 3.11 14.02 3.97
CA ASN A 136 4.50 14.44 4.06
C ASN A 136 5.21 14.30 2.70
N ASP A 137 6.17 15.18 2.44
CA ASP A 137 6.90 15.29 1.17
C ASP A 137 8.41 15.00 1.30
N HIS A 138 8.82 14.29 2.35
CA HIS A 138 10.21 13.91 2.53
C HIS A 138 10.65 12.85 1.50
N ASN A 139 11.85 13.01 0.95
CA ASN A 139 12.37 12.15 -0.12
C ASN A 139 13.10 10.92 0.41
N LEU A 140 13.81 11.06 1.54
CA LEU A 140 14.58 9.97 2.12
C LEU A 140 13.70 9.07 2.99
N ILE A 141 12.88 8.24 2.33
CA ILE A 141 11.88 7.38 3.01
C ILE A 141 12.00 5.90 2.68
N SER A 142 12.94 5.49 1.84
CA SER A 142 13.10 4.11 1.37
C SER A 142 14.56 3.70 1.45
N PHE A 143 14.83 2.60 2.15
CA PHE A 143 16.17 2.13 2.45
C PHE A 143 16.33 0.67 2.03
N LYS A 144 17.36 0.42 1.23
CA LYS A 144 17.74 -0.93 0.80
C LYS A 144 18.62 -1.60 1.86
N ASP A 145 18.53 -2.92 1.96
CA ASP A 145 19.43 -3.79 2.75
C ASP A 145 19.63 -3.34 4.21
N GLN A 146 18.55 -2.87 4.85
CA GLN A 146 18.56 -2.59 6.28
C GLN A 146 18.57 -3.90 7.07
N SER A 147 19.39 -3.95 8.13
CA SER A 147 19.39 -5.07 9.07
C SER A 147 18.15 -4.98 9.97
N VAL A 148 17.31 -6.00 9.91
CA VAL A 148 16.08 -6.13 10.69
C VAL A 148 16.10 -7.48 11.40
N ARG A 149 15.73 -7.54 12.67
CA ARG A 149 15.50 -8.80 13.38
C ARG A 149 14.09 -9.29 13.09
N ASP A 150 13.97 -10.51 12.58
CA ASP A 150 12.67 -11.14 12.30
C ASP A 150 11.99 -11.66 13.59
N SER A 151 10.84 -12.30 13.43
CA SER A 151 10.07 -12.88 14.55
C SER A 151 10.80 -14.02 15.28
N GLN A 152 11.87 -14.56 14.70
CA GLN A 152 12.75 -15.58 15.30
C GLN A 152 14.04 -14.96 15.88
N ASP A 153 14.10 -13.63 16.01
CA ASP A 153 15.27 -12.86 16.45
C ASP A 153 16.49 -12.97 15.52
N LYS A 154 16.30 -13.48 14.29
CA LYS A 154 17.36 -13.62 13.32
C LYS A 154 17.53 -12.32 12.53
N GLU A 155 18.77 -11.89 12.36
CA GLU A 155 19.07 -10.72 11.53
C GLU A 155 18.91 -11.07 10.04
N VAL A 156 18.09 -10.27 9.35
CA VAL A 156 17.80 -10.39 7.93
C VAL A 156 17.90 -9.01 7.26
N LYS A 157 18.28 -9.01 5.98
CA LYS A 157 18.36 -7.80 5.16
C LYS A 157 17.03 -7.55 4.46
N ARG A 158 16.48 -6.34 4.60
CA ARG A 158 15.18 -5.96 4.03
C ARG A 158 15.19 -4.57 3.44
N TRP A 159 14.30 -4.35 2.47
CA TRP A 159 13.84 -3.02 2.15
C TRP A 159 12.99 -2.50 3.31
N VAL A 160 13.24 -1.27 3.73
CA VAL A 160 12.51 -0.64 4.83
C VAL A 160 12.05 0.75 4.41
N PHE A 161 10.79 1.05 4.66
CA PHE A 161 10.25 2.38 4.57
C PHE A 161 10.32 3.12 5.92
N ASP A 162 10.58 4.42 5.88
CA ASP A 162 10.44 5.34 7.01
C ASP A 162 9.19 6.21 6.82
N PHE A 163 8.16 5.91 7.60
CA PHE A 163 6.88 6.61 7.61
C PHE A 163 6.71 7.50 8.84
N ARG A 164 7.75 7.69 9.67
CA ARG A 164 7.71 8.48 10.92
C ARG A 164 7.11 9.86 10.72
N ARG A 165 7.40 10.49 9.58
CA ARG A 165 6.97 11.86 9.25
C ARG A 165 5.49 12.02 8.93
N THR A 166 4.78 10.91 8.72
CA THR A 166 3.31 10.90 8.63
C THR A 166 2.64 10.72 10.00
N GLY A 167 3.43 10.65 11.07
CA GLY A 167 2.96 10.48 12.45
C GLY A 167 2.74 9.00 12.81
N ILE A 168 2.99 8.69 14.08
CA ILE A 168 2.87 7.34 14.68
C ILE A 168 1.74 7.26 15.72
N GLU A 169 1.00 8.35 15.91
CA GLU A 169 -0.09 8.51 16.87
C GLU A 169 -1.30 9.16 16.18
N PHE A 170 -2.50 8.90 16.72
CA PHE A 170 -3.69 9.67 16.38
C PHE A 170 -3.55 11.11 16.87
N GLY A 171 -3.61 12.07 15.95
CA GLY A 171 -3.40 13.49 16.27
C GLY A 171 -4.29 14.05 17.41
N THR A 172 -5.54 13.60 17.50
CA THR A 172 -6.56 14.07 18.45
C THR A 172 -6.41 13.45 19.85
N THR A 173 -6.13 12.16 19.94
CA THR A 173 -6.07 11.43 21.21
C THR A 173 -4.65 11.26 21.74
N LYS A 174 -3.63 11.51 20.91
CA LYS A 174 -2.21 11.20 21.18
C LYS A 174 -1.97 9.72 21.49
N SER A 175 -2.91 8.85 21.15
CA SER A 175 -2.74 7.42 21.31
C SER A 175 -1.91 6.87 20.13
N PRO A 176 -0.97 5.93 20.36
CA PRO A 176 -0.19 5.33 19.28
C PRO A 176 -1.13 4.66 18.28
N LEU A 177 -0.81 4.73 16.98
CA LEU A 177 -1.56 4.03 15.93
C LEU A 177 -1.47 2.52 16.15
N TYR A 178 -0.25 2.02 16.30
CA TYR A 178 0.02 0.62 16.64
C TYR A 178 0.99 0.59 17.84
N PRO A 179 0.75 -0.24 18.86
CA PRO A 179 1.66 -0.37 19.99
C PRO A 179 3.08 -0.72 19.53
N GLN A 180 4.09 -0.05 20.12
CA GLN A 180 5.53 -0.27 19.86
C GLN A 180 6.02 0.06 18.45
N TRP A 181 5.14 0.46 17.53
CA TRP A 181 5.54 0.85 16.19
C TRP A 181 6.19 2.23 16.20
N GLU A 182 7.41 2.33 15.67
CA GLU A 182 8.18 3.58 15.65
C GLU A 182 8.27 4.19 14.24
N GLY A 183 7.31 3.89 13.36
CA GLY A 183 7.19 4.51 12.04
C GLY A 183 7.92 3.79 10.91
N MET A 184 8.66 2.71 11.18
CA MET A 184 9.41 1.96 10.17
C MET A 184 8.61 0.73 9.70
N VAL A 185 8.73 0.37 8.41
CA VAL A 185 8.02 -0.78 7.82
C VAL A 185 8.97 -1.59 6.95
N ALA A 186 9.17 -2.89 7.23
CA ALA A 186 9.93 -3.77 6.36
C ALA A 186 9.04 -4.38 5.27
N LEU A 187 9.60 -4.57 4.08
CA LEU A 187 8.98 -5.33 3.00
C LEU A 187 9.58 -6.73 2.91
N ASN A 188 8.74 -7.73 3.12
CA ASN A 188 9.07 -9.14 2.96
C ASN A 188 8.50 -9.66 1.63
N PRO A 189 9.29 -10.43 0.84
CA PRO A 189 8.72 -11.18 -0.26
C PRO A 189 7.62 -12.12 0.23
N ILE A 190 6.55 -12.26 -0.56
CA ILE A 190 5.48 -13.22 -0.26
C ILE A 190 6.06 -14.64 -0.26
N ALA A 191 5.84 -15.39 0.82
CA ALA A 191 6.29 -16.77 0.94
C ALA A 191 5.68 -17.63 -0.19
N GLY A 192 6.51 -18.39 -0.92
CA GLY A 192 6.07 -19.15 -2.09
C GLY A 192 5.85 -18.33 -3.37
N GLY A 193 5.97 -17.00 -3.29
CA GLY A 193 5.80 -16.08 -4.40
C GLY A 193 4.34 -15.87 -4.84
N THR A 194 4.17 -15.05 -5.87
CA THR A 194 2.87 -14.85 -6.51
C THR A 194 2.56 -15.95 -7.52
N LYS A 195 1.27 -16.18 -7.75
CA LYS A 195 0.74 -17.14 -8.72
C LYS A 195 0.17 -16.42 -9.93
N SER A 196 0.06 -17.14 -11.04
CA SER A 196 -0.78 -16.71 -12.15
C SER A 196 -2.24 -16.76 -11.72
N ILE A 197 -3.06 -15.84 -12.21
CA ILE A 197 -4.49 -15.81 -11.90
C ILE A 197 -5.20 -16.87 -12.74
N GLU A 198 -6.08 -17.62 -12.09
CA GLU A 198 -6.92 -18.67 -12.69
C GLU A 198 -8.41 -18.28 -12.57
N PRO A 199 -9.30 -18.87 -13.38
CA PRO A 199 -10.74 -18.70 -13.19
C PRO A 199 -11.18 -19.19 -11.80
N ALA A 200 -11.84 -18.32 -11.04
CA ALA A 200 -12.28 -18.63 -9.68
C ALA A 200 -13.30 -17.59 -9.18
N LEU A 201 -14.06 -18.00 -8.17
CA LEU A 201 -14.87 -17.11 -7.35
C LEU A 201 -14.10 -16.81 -6.06
N TRP A 202 -14.12 -15.56 -5.64
CA TRP A 202 -13.42 -15.04 -4.47
C TRP A 202 -14.40 -14.24 -3.63
N VAL A 203 -14.18 -14.23 -2.32
CA VAL A 203 -15.04 -13.54 -1.37
C VAL A 203 -14.18 -12.51 -0.63
N SER A 204 -14.57 -11.24 -0.71
CA SER A 204 -13.96 -10.19 0.12
C SER A 204 -14.22 -10.50 1.60
N LYS A 205 -13.26 -10.21 2.48
CA LYS A 205 -13.50 -10.37 3.94
C LYS A 205 -14.65 -9.50 4.45
N ASP A 206 -14.88 -8.39 3.77
CA ASP A 206 -15.96 -7.44 4.08
C ASP A 206 -17.32 -7.91 3.55
N ASP A 207 -17.34 -8.94 2.69
CA ASP A 207 -18.58 -9.53 2.17
C ASP A 207 -19.20 -10.45 3.23
N GLN A 208 -20.04 -9.85 4.07
CA GLN A 208 -20.96 -10.57 4.96
C GLN A 208 -22.30 -10.88 4.28
N GLY A 209 -22.41 -10.73 2.95
CA GLY A 209 -23.64 -10.90 2.18
C GLY A 209 -24.64 -9.75 2.34
N PHE A 210 -24.18 -8.60 2.84
CA PHE A 210 -25.03 -7.44 3.08
C PHE A 210 -25.05 -6.48 1.90
N SER A 211 -26.23 -5.94 1.59
CA SER A 211 -26.41 -4.97 0.49
C SER A 211 -25.69 -3.63 0.72
N TYR A 212 -25.25 -3.35 1.95
CA TYR A 212 -24.50 -2.15 2.31
C TYR A 212 -22.98 -2.34 2.27
N ALA A 213 -22.47 -3.55 1.97
CA ALA A 213 -21.05 -3.77 1.86
C ALA A 213 -20.47 -3.00 0.65
N MET A 214 -19.29 -2.40 0.82
CA MET A 214 -18.60 -1.72 -0.28
C MET A 214 -18.28 -2.68 -1.42
N THR A 215 -17.80 -3.88 -1.06
CA THR A 215 -17.41 -4.93 -2.00
C THR A 215 -18.06 -6.26 -1.63
N GLY A 216 -18.51 -6.99 -2.66
CA GLY A 216 -19.11 -8.31 -2.54
C GLY A 216 -18.19 -9.40 -3.08
N ASN A 217 -18.75 -10.32 -3.88
CA ASN A 217 -17.94 -11.35 -4.53
C ASN A 217 -17.06 -10.76 -5.65
N LEU A 218 -15.92 -11.40 -5.87
CA LEU A 218 -15.06 -11.16 -7.01
C LEU A 218 -15.01 -12.42 -7.87
N GLU A 219 -15.04 -12.27 -9.18
CA GLU A 219 -14.89 -13.38 -10.12
C GLU A 219 -13.73 -13.09 -11.07
N THR A 220 -12.84 -14.06 -11.22
CA THR A 220 -11.80 -14.06 -12.26
C THR A 220 -12.20 -15.03 -13.36
N ALA A 221 -12.02 -14.62 -14.61
CA ALA A 221 -12.30 -15.44 -15.79
C ALA A 221 -11.22 -15.24 -16.85
N ILE A 222 -10.97 -16.27 -17.66
CA ILE A 222 -10.07 -16.22 -18.81
C ILE A 222 -10.91 -16.37 -20.08
N ALA A 223 -10.91 -15.34 -20.92
CA ALA A 223 -11.64 -15.32 -22.17
C ALA A 223 -11.03 -16.30 -23.18
N ALA A 224 -11.76 -16.62 -24.26
CA ALA A 224 -11.31 -17.54 -25.30
C ALA A 224 -10.01 -17.08 -26.01
N ASP A 225 -9.77 -15.77 -26.08
CA ASP A 225 -8.54 -15.17 -26.60
C ASP A 225 -7.39 -15.14 -25.57
N GLY A 226 -7.62 -15.71 -24.38
CA GLY A 226 -6.65 -15.82 -23.29
C GLY A 226 -6.56 -14.60 -22.38
N LYS A 227 -7.37 -13.56 -22.59
CA LYS A 227 -7.36 -12.35 -21.75
C LYS A 227 -7.98 -12.58 -20.38
N LEU A 228 -7.45 -11.87 -19.38
CA LEU A 228 -7.99 -11.86 -18.02
C LEU A 228 -9.18 -10.90 -17.94
N SER A 229 -10.27 -11.38 -17.34
CA SER A 229 -11.39 -10.55 -16.89
C SER A 229 -11.57 -10.70 -15.39
N VAL A 230 -11.83 -9.59 -14.71
CA VAL A 230 -12.14 -9.55 -13.28
C VAL A 230 -13.43 -8.79 -13.06
N ARG A 231 -14.39 -9.40 -12.38
CA ARG A 231 -15.66 -8.80 -11.97
C ARG A 231 -15.62 -8.55 -10.47
N ILE A 232 -16.01 -7.36 -10.02
CA ILE A 232 -16.07 -6.99 -8.61
C ILE A 232 -17.49 -6.51 -8.34
N GLU A 233 -18.24 -7.24 -7.52
CA GLU A 233 -19.54 -6.78 -7.05
C GLU A 233 -19.35 -5.59 -6.10
N MET A 234 -20.10 -4.52 -6.32
CA MET A 234 -20.15 -3.33 -5.46
C MET A 234 -21.58 -3.15 -4.95
N PRO A 235 -22.02 -3.93 -3.93
CA PRO A 235 -23.42 -3.94 -3.48
C PRO A 235 -23.94 -2.55 -3.09
N ALA A 236 -23.18 -1.80 -2.28
CA ALA A 236 -23.56 -0.45 -1.85
C ALA A 236 -23.71 0.53 -3.03
N ALA A 237 -22.94 0.34 -4.10
CA ALA A 237 -23.00 1.16 -5.31
C ALA A 237 -24.00 0.64 -6.36
N GLY A 238 -24.63 -0.53 -6.12
CA GLY A 238 -25.63 -1.14 -6.98
C GLY A 238 -25.10 -1.61 -8.34
N CYS A 239 -23.82 -1.95 -8.45
CA CYS A 239 -23.20 -2.30 -9.73
C CYS A 239 -22.15 -3.43 -9.64
N THR A 240 -21.62 -3.82 -10.80
CA THR A 240 -20.45 -4.70 -10.91
C THR A 240 -19.38 -4.00 -11.74
N LEU A 241 -18.19 -3.83 -11.17
CA LEU A 241 -17.04 -3.34 -11.91
C LEU A 241 -16.44 -4.47 -12.74
N ILE A 242 -16.14 -4.21 -14.01
CA ILE A 242 -15.50 -5.18 -14.91
C ILE A 242 -14.17 -4.61 -15.36
N GLY A 243 -13.09 -5.32 -15.01
CA GLY A 243 -11.73 -5.02 -15.39
C GLY A 243 -11.23 -6.03 -16.41
N GLU A 244 -10.55 -5.55 -17.44
CA GLU A 244 -9.97 -6.37 -18.50
C GLU A 244 -8.45 -6.17 -18.55
N GLY A 245 -7.73 -7.26 -18.80
CA GLY A 245 -6.27 -7.26 -18.92
C GLY A 245 -5.79 -8.30 -19.91
N ASP A 246 -4.47 -8.30 -20.14
CA ASP A 246 -3.82 -9.28 -21.00
C ASP A 246 -3.82 -10.69 -20.36
N LYS A 247 -3.20 -11.65 -21.07
CA LYS A 247 -3.03 -13.01 -20.56
C LYS A 247 -2.33 -12.98 -19.19
N PRO A 248 -2.89 -13.67 -18.17
CA PRO A 248 -2.35 -13.61 -16.82
C PRO A 248 -0.94 -14.22 -16.77
N THR A 249 -0.11 -13.61 -15.93
CA THR A 249 1.27 -13.99 -15.64
C THR A 249 1.49 -14.03 -14.12
N LYS A 250 2.64 -14.55 -13.69
CA LYS A 250 3.07 -14.43 -12.29
C LYS A 250 3.41 -12.96 -12.00
N GLY A 251 3.00 -12.48 -10.83
CA GLY A 251 3.19 -11.08 -10.42
C GLY A 251 1.99 -10.20 -10.75
N LEU A 252 2.22 -8.89 -10.79
CA LEU A 252 1.15 -7.91 -11.01
C LEU A 252 0.68 -7.93 -12.47
N ASN A 253 -0.61 -8.20 -12.67
CA ASN A 253 -1.30 -8.14 -13.95
C ASN A 253 -2.09 -6.84 -14.03
N LYS A 254 -1.87 -6.06 -15.09
CA LYS A 254 -2.56 -4.80 -15.31
C LYS A 254 -4.01 -5.06 -15.74
N LEU A 255 -4.94 -4.34 -15.12
CA LEU A 255 -6.36 -4.29 -15.48
C LEU A 255 -6.75 -2.87 -15.85
N THR A 256 -7.71 -2.75 -16.75
CA THR A 256 -8.39 -1.50 -17.09
C THR A 256 -9.86 -1.64 -16.74
N PHE A 257 -10.35 -0.79 -15.84
CA PHE A 257 -11.75 -0.71 -15.45
C PHE A 257 -12.40 0.55 -16.02
N ASN A 258 -13.64 0.44 -16.50
CA ASN A 258 -14.44 1.60 -16.91
C ASN A 258 -15.61 1.79 -15.95
N LEU A 259 -15.53 2.83 -15.09
CA LEU A 259 -16.48 3.07 -14.00
C LEU A 259 -17.67 3.95 -14.42
N LYS A 260 -17.62 4.56 -15.62
CA LYS A 260 -18.66 5.47 -16.13
C LYS A 260 -19.40 4.92 -17.36
N SER A 261 -19.35 3.61 -17.61
CA SER A 261 -20.00 3.02 -18.78
C SER A 261 -21.53 3.04 -18.64
N PRO A 262 -22.27 3.72 -19.53
CA PRO A 262 -23.75 3.79 -19.48
C PRO A 262 -24.40 2.40 -19.64
N ASP A 263 -23.73 1.49 -20.36
CA ASP A 263 -24.29 0.21 -20.79
C ASP A 263 -24.18 -0.90 -19.72
N LYS A 264 -23.46 -0.64 -18.61
CA LYS A 264 -23.15 -1.65 -17.57
C LYS A 264 -23.81 -1.38 -16.20
N GLY A 265 -24.76 -0.45 -16.16
CA GLY A 265 -25.35 0.07 -14.91
C GLY A 265 -24.42 1.12 -14.30
N ILE A 266 -24.94 2.31 -14.01
CA ILE A 266 -24.15 3.40 -13.44
C ILE A 266 -23.88 3.06 -11.97
N CYS A 267 -22.62 2.84 -11.61
CA CYS A 267 -22.21 2.73 -10.21
C CYS A 267 -22.48 4.05 -9.48
N VAL A 268 -23.23 4.00 -8.38
CA VAL A 268 -23.52 5.19 -7.56
C VAL A 268 -22.71 5.12 -6.28
N PHE A 269 -21.53 5.72 -6.31
CA PHE A 269 -20.67 5.86 -5.14
C PHE A 269 -21.10 7.08 -4.32
N ASP A 270 -21.88 6.83 -3.26
CA ASP A 270 -22.47 7.86 -2.40
C ASP A 270 -21.76 7.91 -1.04
N GLU A 271 -20.91 8.93 -0.85
CA GLU A 271 -20.15 9.13 0.39
C GLU A 271 -21.04 9.33 1.62
N ALA A 272 -22.28 9.82 1.45
CA ALA A 272 -23.18 10.08 2.55
C ALA A 272 -23.71 8.79 3.22
N LYS A 273 -23.52 7.63 2.56
CA LYS A 273 -23.94 6.31 3.07
C LYS A 273 -22.80 5.57 3.79
N VAL A 274 -21.59 6.11 3.78
CA VAL A 274 -20.40 5.44 4.31
C VAL A 274 -20.08 5.96 5.71
N GLN A 275 -19.84 5.04 6.65
CA GLN A 275 -19.57 5.39 8.05
C GLN A 275 -18.07 5.47 8.39
N ASN A 276 -17.23 4.74 7.65
CA ASN A 276 -15.80 4.66 7.90
C ASN A 276 -15.02 5.66 7.04
N MET A 277 -13.95 6.25 7.60
CA MET A 277 -13.20 7.32 6.94
C MET A 277 -12.44 6.79 5.72
N LEU A 278 -11.85 5.60 5.82
CA LEU A 278 -11.12 5.00 4.71
C LEU A 278 -12.05 4.67 3.54
N GLU A 279 -13.17 3.99 3.83
CA GLU A 279 -14.18 3.66 2.82
C GLU A 279 -14.78 4.91 2.17
N MET A 280 -15.01 5.98 2.96
CA MET A 280 -15.50 7.25 2.43
C MET A 280 -14.50 7.82 1.41
N ARG A 281 -13.20 7.80 1.70
CA ARG A 281 -12.15 8.26 0.77
C ARG A 281 -12.12 7.44 -0.52
N TRP A 282 -12.19 6.12 -0.42
CA TRP A 282 -12.23 5.26 -1.59
C TRP A 282 -13.47 5.53 -2.43
N THR A 283 -14.63 5.68 -1.78
CA THR A 283 -15.91 6.03 -2.42
C THR A 283 -15.82 7.36 -3.16
N MET A 284 -15.25 8.39 -2.53
CA MET A 284 -15.01 9.71 -3.15
C MET A 284 -14.12 9.63 -4.39
N ALA A 285 -13.06 8.80 -4.35
CA ALA A 285 -12.16 8.62 -5.48
C ALA A 285 -12.87 7.87 -6.62
N LEU A 286 -13.59 6.80 -6.31
CA LEU A 286 -14.36 5.99 -7.27
C LEU A 286 -15.49 6.80 -7.92
N ALA A 287 -16.18 7.67 -7.18
CA ALA A 287 -17.23 8.55 -7.70
C ALA A 287 -16.74 9.48 -8.82
N LYS A 288 -15.47 9.91 -8.76
CA LYS A 288 -14.87 10.85 -9.72
C LYS A 288 -14.25 10.14 -10.91
N ALA A 289 -13.90 8.86 -10.75
CA ALA A 289 -13.14 8.06 -11.69
C ALA A 289 -13.88 7.80 -13.01
N GLY A 290 -13.17 7.89 -14.13
CA GLY A 290 -13.66 7.45 -15.45
C GLY A 290 -13.16 6.05 -15.77
N THR A 291 -12.15 5.98 -16.63
CA THR A 291 -11.36 4.76 -16.83
C THR A 291 -10.18 4.77 -15.86
N VAL A 292 -9.94 3.66 -15.16
CA VAL A 292 -8.86 3.53 -14.18
C VAL A 292 -8.03 2.29 -14.44
N THR A 293 -6.73 2.41 -14.16
CA THR A 293 -5.83 1.26 -14.11
C THR A 293 -5.89 0.64 -12.72
N ALA A 294 -5.90 -0.68 -12.66
CA ALA A 294 -5.65 -1.45 -11.45
C ALA A 294 -4.59 -2.52 -11.71
N TYR A 295 -4.07 -3.12 -10.65
CA TYR A 295 -3.16 -4.25 -10.73
C TYR A 295 -3.62 -5.36 -9.82
N THR A 296 -3.58 -6.58 -10.33
CA THR A 296 -4.01 -7.75 -9.57
C THR A 296 -2.98 -8.87 -9.59
N THR A 297 -2.92 -9.64 -8.51
CA THR A 297 -2.13 -10.87 -8.42
C THR A 297 -2.80 -11.83 -7.44
N ALA A 298 -2.53 -13.12 -7.61
CA ALA A 298 -2.89 -14.14 -6.62
C ALA A 298 -1.65 -14.59 -5.84
N PHE A 299 -1.86 -15.07 -4.61
CA PHE A 299 -0.83 -15.63 -3.74
C PHE A 299 -1.46 -16.57 -2.71
N SER A 300 -0.62 -17.32 -1.98
CA SER A 300 -1.10 -18.18 -0.89
C SER A 300 -0.55 -17.73 0.45
N VAL A 301 -1.42 -17.70 1.46
CA VAL A 301 -1.05 -17.51 2.86
C VAL A 301 -1.67 -18.65 3.66
N GLU A 302 -0.85 -19.40 4.40
CA GLU A 302 -1.31 -20.50 5.25
C GLU A 302 -2.17 -21.54 4.50
N GLY A 303 -1.83 -21.82 3.24
CA GLY A 303 -2.58 -22.76 2.39
C GLY A 303 -3.90 -22.23 1.83
N ARG A 304 -4.24 -20.96 2.06
CA ARG A 304 -5.40 -20.29 1.47
C ARG A 304 -4.96 -19.38 0.34
N ASP A 305 -5.61 -19.52 -0.81
CA ASP A 305 -5.37 -18.64 -1.96
C ASP A 305 -6.12 -17.33 -1.78
N GLN A 306 -5.41 -16.23 -2.02
CA GLN A 306 -5.93 -14.87 -1.95
C GLN A 306 -5.67 -14.14 -3.27
N LEU A 307 -6.62 -13.30 -3.65
CA LEU A 307 -6.53 -12.34 -4.74
C LEU A 307 -6.37 -10.94 -4.15
N VAL A 308 -5.36 -10.21 -4.62
CA VAL A 308 -5.22 -8.78 -4.33
C VAL A 308 -5.53 -7.98 -5.59
N ILE A 309 -6.26 -6.87 -5.43
CA ILE A 309 -6.47 -5.88 -6.48
C ILE A 309 -6.20 -4.50 -5.90
N GLY A 310 -5.18 -3.81 -6.41
CA GLY A 310 -4.85 -2.45 -5.99
C GLY A 310 -5.13 -1.43 -7.09
N PHE A 311 -5.74 -0.31 -6.72
CA PHE A 311 -6.04 0.81 -7.62
C PHE A 311 -5.10 1.99 -7.29
N PRO A 312 -4.00 2.21 -8.05
CA PRO A 312 -2.95 3.16 -7.70
C PRO A 312 -3.42 4.61 -7.54
N GLU A 313 -4.50 4.99 -8.23
CA GLU A 313 -5.00 6.36 -8.29
C GLU A 313 -6.25 6.59 -7.45
N MET A 314 -6.79 5.56 -6.79
CA MET A 314 -8.08 5.61 -6.08
C MET A 314 -7.92 5.76 -4.56
N ASP A 315 -7.08 6.72 -4.13
CA ASP A 315 -6.86 7.05 -2.71
C ASP A 315 -6.62 5.84 -1.79
N GLY A 316 -5.84 4.86 -2.28
CA GLY A 316 -5.49 3.66 -1.51
C GLY A 316 -6.52 2.54 -1.56
N PHE A 317 -7.55 2.62 -2.41
CA PHE A 317 -8.49 1.51 -2.58
C PHE A 317 -7.77 0.23 -3.02
N MET A 318 -7.85 -0.80 -2.18
CA MET A 318 -7.22 -2.09 -2.37
C MET A 318 -8.13 -3.18 -1.79
N LEU A 319 -8.27 -4.27 -2.53
CA LEU A 319 -9.10 -5.40 -2.18
C LEU A 319 -8.23 -6.62 -1.94
N VAL A 320 -8.57 -7.36 -0.89
CA VAL A 320 -8.06 -8.71 -0.63
C VAL A 320 -9.27 -9.64 -0.52
N ALA A 321 -9.31 -10.66 -1.37
CA ALA A 321 -10.38 -11.66 -1.39
C ALA A 321 -9.82 -13.07 -1.24
N GLU A 322 -10.48 -13.92 -0.47
CA GLU A 322 -10.10 -15.33 -0.31
C GLU A 322 -10.83 -16.17 -1.36
N LYS A 323 -10.14 -17.18 -1.92
CA LYS A 323 -10.75 -18.09 -2.90
C LYS A 323 -11.89 -18.86 -2.25
N LYS A 324 -13.08 -18.83 -2.86
CA LYS A 324 -14.22 -19.63 -2.43
C LYS A 324 -13.92 -21.10 -2.74
N LYS A 325 -14.17 -21.97 -1.75
CA LYS A 325 -14.05 -23.43 -1.90
C LYS A 325 -15.16 -23.99 -2.77
#